data_AF-A0A831TMW5-F1
#
_entry.id   AF-A0A831TMW5-F1
#
_cell.length_a   1.000
_cell.length_b   1.000
_cell.length_c   1.000
_cell.angle_alpha   90.00
_cell.angle_beta   90.00
_cell.angle_gamma   90.00
#
_symmetry.space_group_name_H-M   'P 1'
#
loop_
_entity.id
_entity.type
_entity.pdbx_description
1 polymer ?
#
loop_
_entity_poly.entity_id
_entity_poly.type
_entity_poly.pdbx_seq_one_letter_code
_entity_poly.pdbx_strand_id
1 'polypeptide(L)' 'MLRKYKFDLIDCTIIGFREKDHIILASSVTDAVQKFIRKHELEAPAYWDEPSYDRNIELTFTNAYGVIKYDISW' A
#
# COMPACT_ATOMS: atom_id res chain seq x y z
N MET A 1 15.92 -11.11 1.12
CA MET A 1 15.62 -11.18 2.57
C MET A 1 14.22 -10.62 2.79
N LEU A 2 13.48 -11.10 3.80
CA LEU A 2 12.20 -10.50 4.18
C LEU A 2 12.45 -9.19 4.93
N ARG A 3 11.67 -8.15 4.60
CA ARG A 3 11.67 -6.85 5.26
C ARG A 3 10.25 -6.50 5.71
N LYS A 4 10.12 -5.67 6.74
CA LYS A 4 8.85 -5.11 7.18
C LYS A 4 8.58 -3.85 6.40
N TYR A 5 7.43 -3.79 5.75
CA TYR A 5 6.92 -2.60 5.07
C TYR A 5 5.75 -2.08 5.89
N LYS A 6 5.81 -0.80 6.26
CA LYS A 6 4.74 -0.13 7.00
C LYS A 6 3.89 0.68 6.04
N PHE A 7 2.58 0.56 6.14
CA PHE A 7 1.58 1.28 5.36
C PHE A 7 0.90 2.26 6.30
N ASP A 8 1.21 3.55 6.18
CA ASP A 8 0.61 4.61 6.97
C ASP A 8 -0.46 5.33 6.13
N LEU A 9 -1.70 5.28 6.59
CA LEU A 9 -2.82 5.90 5.89
C LEU A 9 -2.68 7.42 5.87
N ILE A 10 -2.73 8.01 4.67
CA ILE A 10 -2.73 9.47 4.47
C ILE A 10 -4.17 9.97 4.31
N ASP A 11 -4.93 9.33 3.42
CA ASP A 11 -6.28 9.76 3.05
C ASP A 11 -7.15 8.58 2.62
N CYS A 12 -8.44 8.62 2.92
CA CYS A 12 -9.39 7.58 2.55
C CYS A 12 -10.77 8.18 2.26
N THR A 13 -11.26 7.98 1.04
CA THR A 13 -12.62 8.38 0.65
C THR A 13 -13.60 7.21 0.65
N ILE A 14 -13.13 5.99 0.91
CA ILE A 14 -13.94 4.77 0.87
C ILE A 14 -14.75 4.66 2.17
N ILE A 15 -16.06 4.87 2.07
CA ILE A 15 -16.98 4.78 3.21
C ILE A 15 -16.96 3.36 3.78
N GLY A 16 -16.69 3.24 5.07
CA GLY A 16 -16.66 1.94 5.77
C GLY A 16 -15.40 1.11 5.54
N PHE A 17 -14.35 1.69 4.95
CA PHE A 17 -13.06 1.01 4.84
C PHE A 17 -12.54 0.59 6.21
N ARG A 18 -12.19 -0.69 6.34
CA ARG A 18 -11.55 -1.23 7.53
C ARG A 18 -10.17 -1.75 7.15
N GLU A 19 -9.16 -1.02 7.58
CA GLU A 19 -7.79 -1.47 7.50
C GLU A 19 -7.59 -2.73 8.34
N LYS A 20 -7.00 -3.76 7.75
CA LYS A 20 -6.75 -5.05 8.40
C LYS A 20 -5.31 -5.19 8.88
N ASP A 21 -4.34 -4.69 8.11
CA ASP A 21 -2.91 -4.67 8.47
C ASP A 21 -2.25 -3.37 8.01
N HIS A 22 -1.36 -2.84 8.85
CA HIS A 22 -0.47 -1.72 8.53
C HIS A 22 1.00 -2.14 8.41
N ILE A 23 1.35 -3.42 8.66
CA ILE A 23 2.71 -3.95 8.47
C ILE A 23 2.64 -5.23 7.64
N ILE A 24 3.37 -5.24 6.52
CA ILE A 24 3.45 -6.39 5.61
C ILE A 24 4.89 -6.90 5.58
N LEU A 25 5.08 -8.19 5.81
CA LEU A 25 6.36 -8.88 5.60
C LEU A 25 6.49 -9.31 4.14
N ALA A 26 7.49 -8.78 3.45
CA ALA A 26 7.67 -9.01 2.02
C ALA A 26 9.14 -9.00 1.60
N SER A 27 9.43 -9.54 0.41
CA SER A 27 10.78 -9.53 -0.16
C SER A 27 11.13 -8.23 -0.90
N SER A 28 10.14 -7.44 -1.31
CA SER A 28 10.27 -6.16 -2.00
C SER A 28 9.05 -5.26 -1.73
N VAL A 29 9.13 -3.97 -2.09
CA VAL A 29 7.96 -3.06 -2.04
C VAL A 29 6.83 -3.63 -2.91
N THR A 30 7.13 -4.11 -4.11
CA THR A 30 6.13 -4.71 -5.01
C THR A 30 5.42 -5.91 -4.39
N ASP A 31 6.15 -6.82 -3.73
CA ASP A 31 5.54 -7.96 -3.02
C ASP A 31 4.66 -7.47 -1.85
N ALA A 32 5.10 -6.44 -1.12
CA ALA A 32 4.32 -5.85 -0.03
C ALA A 32 3.00 -5.26 -0.54
N VAL A 33 3.06 -4.48 -1.62
CA VAL A 33 1.91 -3.85 -2.26
C VAL A 33 0.93 -4.90 -2.77
N GLN A 34 1.40 -5.94 -3.47
CA GLN A 34 0.53 -7.02 -3.95
C GLN A 34 -0.18 -7.77 -2.81
N LYS A 35 0.52 -8.05 -1.70
CA LYS A 35 -0.08 -8.63 -0.49
C LYS A 35 -1.12 -7.72 0.14
N PHE A 36 -0.82 -6.42 0.23
CA PHE A 36 -1.72 -5.41 0.79
C PHE A 36 -3.02 -5.33 -0.01
N ILE A 37 -2.93 -5.22 -1.34
CA ILE A 37 -4.07 -5.17 -2.27
C ILE A 37 -4.96 -6.40 -2.10
N ARG A 38 -4.38 -7.61 -2.11
CA ARG A 38 -5.13 -8.87 -1.96
C ARG A 38 -5.89 -8.95 -0.63
N LYS A 39 -5.32 -8.42 0.45
CA LYS A 39 -5.93 -8.47 1.79
C LYS A 39 -7.08 -7.47 1.95
N HIS A 40 -7.00 -6.34 1.25
CA HIS A 40 -7.94 -5.21 1.37
C HIS A 40 -8.92 -5.08 0.19
N GLU A 41 -8.90 -6.02 -0.77
CA GLU A 41 -9.80 -6.02 -1.94
C GLU A 41 -9.71 -4.69 -2.73
N LEU A 42 -8.48 -4.18 -2.85
CA LEU A 42 -8.18 -2.96 -3.61
C LEU A 42 -7.73 -3.31 -5.03
N GLU A 43 -7.66 -2.30 -5.88
CA GLU A 43 -7.03 -2.37 -7.20
C GLU A 43 -5.59 -1.82 -7.12
N ALA A 44 -4.73 -2.39 -7.96
CA ALA A 44 -3.34 -1.93 -8.06
C ALA A 44 -3.26 -0.55 -8.70
N PRO A 45 -2.37 0.35 -8.21
CA PRO A 45 -2.07 1.59 -8.92
C PRO A 45 -1.59 1.30 -10.34
N ALA A 46 -1.92 2.19 -11.30
CA ALA A 46 -1.55 2.02 -12.71
C ALA A 46 -0.03 1.96 -12.93
N TYR A 47 0.74 2.63 -12.07
CA TYR A 47 2.21 2.66 -12.10
C TYR A 47 2.77 3.01 -10.73
N TRP A 48 3.86 2.36 -10.32
CA TRP A 48 4.73 2.84 -9.25
C TRP A 48 6.17 2.35 -9.45
N ASP A 49 7.13 3.24 -9.21
CA ASP A 49 8.55 2.89 -9.17
C ASP A 49 9.05 2.96 -7.73
N GLU A 50 9.76 1.91 -7.31
CA GLU A 50 10.49 1.94 -6.04
C GLU A 50 11.58 3.01 -6.12
N PRO A 51 11.53 4.07 -5.29
CA PRO A 51 12.54 5.10 -5.30
C PRO A 51 13.91 4.53 -4.90
N SER A 52 14.96 4.92 -5.63
CA SER A 52 16.29 4.33 -5.46
C SER A 52 17.02 4.79 -4.19
N TYR A 53 16.61 5.90 -3.59
CA TYR A 53 17.27 6.52 -2.44
C TYR A 53 16.33 6.77 -1.26
N ASP A 54 15.06 7.08 -1.53
CA ASP A 54 14.06 7.26 -0.47
C ASP A 54 13.70 5.92 0.16
N ARG A 55 13.36 5.96 1.45
CA ARG A 55 12.92 4.78 2.21
C ARG A 55 11.41 4.69 2.34
N ASN A 56 10.71 5.50 1.54
CA ASN A 56 9.27 5.53 1.50
C ASN A 56 8.76 5.84 0.09
N ILE A 57 7.51 5.49 -0.16
CA ILE A 57 6.79 5.78 -1.40
C ILE A 57 5.32 6.06 -1.07
N GLU A 58 4.77 7.13 -1.64
CA GLU A 58 3.33 7.39 -1.57
C GLU A 58 2.61 6.63 -2.69
N LEU A 59 1.63 5.81 -2.34
CA LEU A 59 0.78 5.10 -3.30
C LEU A 59 -0.70 5.44 -3.12
N THR A 60 -1.37 5.61 -4.25
CA THR A 60 -2.82 5.76 -4.33
C THR A 60 -3.43 4.47 -4.88
N PHE A 61 -4.34 3.89 -4.12
CA PHE A 61 -5.13 2.71 -4.48
C PHE A 61 -6.59 3.10 -4.72
N THR A 62 -7.30 2.30 -5.50
CA THR A 62 -8.71 2.51 -5.81
C THR A 62 -9.52 1.25 -5.55
N ASN A 63 -10.82 1.41 -5.36
CA ASN A 63 -11.79 0.34 -5.54
C ASN A 63 -13.10 0.93 -6.09
N ALA A 64 -14.13 0.09 -6.23
CA ALA A 64 -15.44 0.52 -6.75
C ALA A 64 -16.12 1.66 -5.96
N TYR A 65 -15.64 1.98 -4.74
CA TYR A 65 -16.27 2.91 -3.82
C TYR A 65 -15.44 4.16 -3.55
N GLY A 66 -14.21 4.26 -4.07
CA GLY A 66 -13.38 5.44 -3.89
C GLY A 66 -11.88 5.19 -3.98
N VAL A 67 -11.16 6.11 -3.35
CA VAL A 67 -9.70 6.23 -3.40
C VAL A 67 -9.15 6.13 -1.97
N ILE A 68 -7.96 5.52 -1.85
CA ILE A 68 -7.23 5.45 -0.58
C ILE A 68 -5.73 5.66 -0.83
N LYS A 69 -5.09 6.44 0.02
CA LYS A 69 -3.69 6.85 -0.13
C LYS A 69 -2.87 6.44 1.08
N TYR A 70 -1.67 5.93 0.82
CA TYR A 70 -0.75 5.45 1.83
C TYR A 70 0.66 5.97 1.59
N ASP A 71 1.37 6.30 2.67
CA ASP A 71 2.83 6.35 2.71
C ASP A 71 3.34 4.97 3.10
N ILE A 72 4.21 4.39 2.27
CA ILE A 72 4.75 3.04 2.50
C ILE A 72 6.23 3.17 2.78
N SER A 73 6.70 2.72 3.95
CA SER A 73 8.11 2.86 4.38
C SER A 73 8.80 1.54 4.71
N TRP A 74 10.14 1.49 4.58
CA TRP A 74 10.97 0.28 4.76
C TRP A 74 12.32 0.46 5.45
#